data_AF-A0A1I7V511-F1
#
_entry.id   AF-A0A1I7V511-F1
#
_cell.length_a   1.000
_cell.length_b   1.000
_cell.length_c   1.000
_cell.angle_alpha   90.00
_cell.angle_beta   90.00
_cell.angle_gamma   90.00
#
_symmetry.space_group_name_H-M   'P 1'
#
loop_
_entity.id
_entity.type
_entity.pdbx_description
1 polymer ?
#
loop_
_entity_poly.entity_id
_entity_poly.type
_entity_poly.pdbx_seq_one_letter_code
_entity_poly.pdbx_strand_id
1 'polypeptide(L)'
;MIEKTGRRPKDKESRKEIGMSEMRLEEFLVECEKFLEILMVSVRDMPAPIDFQQDLLVEMAYSSFASHLHQSKSAPRQDQLSTLAARQPLVNFHLVLHHQHLALAVRLQLITGIRFHPLRNLFCVTGNRAFFAPLDSHPLIPLDRVDDSILEKRHAFLVKVAEQGSMEERKLARNLETEWKLTVNEISFMQALASFRHGNDHQGSLELASCVRDDRSAVALARVLAGRLIQLANEANKRYSTAHSQYLCGLAGEEAARVELYEGCSEDDPLIQSNPKTWKEAVTSLGRAGNSVPQSAQAAIPFVRMNDIAKLYFGAQWVNN
;
A
#
# COMPACT_ATOMS: atom_id res chain seq x y z
N MET A 1 12.93 -17.27 4.86
CA MET A 1 11.92 -17.31 5.92
C MET A 1 10.48 -17.07 5.43
N ILE A 2 10.14 -15.85 5.00
CA ILE A 2 8.77 -15.43 4.61
C ILE A 2 8.20 -16.29 3.47
N GLU A 3 9.02 -16.56 2.44
CA GLU A 3 8.58 -17.35 1.29
C GLU A 3 8.21 -18.80 1.64
N LYS A 4 8.81 -19.38 2.71
CA LYS A 4 8.55 -20.78 3.09
C LYS A 4 7.14 -20.96 3.67
N THR A 5 6.73 -20.05 4.55
CA THR A 5 5.47 -20.14 5.30
C THR A 5 4.35 -19.32 4.67
N GLY A 6 4.74 -18.31 3.90
CA GLY A 6 3.87 -17.27 3.38
C GLY A 6 3.26 -16.41 4.49
N ARG A 7 3.80 -16.46 5.71
CA ARG A 7 3.28 -15.75 6.88
C ARG A 7 4.38 -14.89 7.49
N ARG A 8 3.96 -13.92 8.30
CA ARG A 8 4.86 -13.22 9.22
C ARG A 8 5.65 -14.26 10.03
N PRO A 9 6.99 -14.21 9.99
CA PRO A 9 7.82 -15.12 10.77
C PRO A 9 7.64 -14.85 12.26
N LYS A 10 7.49 -15.90 13.06
CA LYS A 10 7.36 -15.74 14.51
C LYS A 10 8.69 -15.26 15.09
N ASP A 11 8.67 -14.46 16.16
CA ASP A 11 9.89 -13.95 16.81
C ASP A 11 10.97 -15.02 17.08
N LYS A 12 10.56 -16.22 17.53
CA LYS A 12 11.46 -17.36 17.75
C LYS A 12 12.15 -17.84 16.46
N GLU A 13 11.44 -17.84 15.34
CA GLU A 13 11.96 -18.23 14.02
C GLU A 13 12.87 -17.14 13.46
N SER A 14 12.47 -15.87 13.57
CA SER A 14 13.28 -14.70 13.17
C SER A 14 14.62 -14.69 13.90
N ARG A 15 14.62 -14.81 15.23
CA ARG A 15 15.87 -14.85 16.01
C ARG A 15 16.76 -16.04 15.64
N LYS A 16 16.17 -17.16 15.23
CA LYS A 16 16.92 -18.36 14.85
C LYS A 16 17.53 -18.28 13.45
N GLU A 17 16.78 -17.81 12.45
CA GLU A 17 17.28 -17.75 11.05
C GLU A 17 18.11 -16.49 10.76
N ILE A 18 17.72 -15.33 11.29
CA ILE A 18 18.33 -14.03 10.95
C ILE A 18 18.96 -13.29 12.14
N GLY A 19 18.83 -13.82 13.37
CA GLY A 19 19.42 -13.20 14.56
C GLY A 19 18.73 -11.92 15.04
N MET A 20 17.57 -11.58 14.46
CA MET A 20 16.82 -10.35 14.75
C MET A 20 15.41 -10.67 15.24
N SER A 21 14.86 -9.79 16.09
CA SER A 21 13.45 -9.88 16.49
C SER A 21 12.54 -9.43 15.35
N GLU A 22 11.27 -9.79 15.47
CA GLU A 22 10.23 -9.44 14.50
C GLU A 22 10.06 -7.91 14.34
N MET A 23 10.12 -7.15 15.44
CA MET A 23 10.06 -5.68 15.40
C MET A 23 11.28 -5.07 14.70
N ARG A 24 12.49 -5.61 14.96
CA ARG A 24 13.71 -5.14 14.30
C ARG A 24 13.76 -5.48 12.82
N LEU A 25 13.05 -6.52 12.39
CA LEU A 25 12.96 -6.89 10.97
C LEU A 25 12.20 -5.84 10.17
N GLU A 26 11.15 -5.26 10.74
CA GLU A 26 10.42 -4.15 10.12
C GLU A 26 11.29 -2.90 10.01
N GLU A 27 11.93 -2.49 11.11
CA GLU A 27 12.88 -1.35 11.13
C GLU A 27 14.01 -1.55 10.10
N PHE A 28 14.54 -2.77 10.01
CA PHE A 28 15.56 -3.12 9.02
C PHE A 28 15.07 -2.94 7.58
N LEU A 29 13.83 -3.35 7.26
CA LEU A 29 13.28 -3.17 5.91
C LEU A 29 13.06 -1.70 5.57
N VAL A 30 12.66 -0.88 6.54
CA VAL A 30 12.58 0.57 6.37
C VAL A 30 13.96 1.15 6.02
N GLU A 31 15.02 0.72 6.70
CA GLU A 31 16.38 1.15 6.38
C GLU A 31 16.87 0.60 5.02
N CYS A 32 16.50 -0.62 4.65
CA CYS A 32 16.77 -1.16 3.32
C CYS A 32 16.10 -0.31 2.23
N GLU A 33 14.84 0.09 2.41
CA GLU A 33 14.13 0.93 1.46
C GLU A 33 14.79 2.30 1.31
N LYS A 34 15.17 2.95 2.42
CA LYS A 34 15.93 4.21 2.38
C LYS A 34 17.24 4.06 1.64
N PHE A 35 17.97 2.97 1.89
CA PHE A 35 19.24 2.71 1.21
C PHE A 35 19.04 2.49 -0.29
N LEU A 36 18.02 1.73 -0.69
CA LEU A 36 17.66 1.53 -2.09
C LEU A 36 17.24 2.84 -2.76
N GLU A 37 16.48 3.69 -2.08
CA GLU A 37 16.12 5.02 -2.58
C GLU A 37 17.35 5.91 -2.82
N ILE A 38 18.30 5.95 -1.89
CA ILE A 38 19.57 6.66 -2.05
C ILE A 38 20.34 6.15 -3.28
N LEU A 39 20.39 4.82 -3.47
CA LEU A 39 21.01 4.20 -4.63
C LEU A 39 20.30 4.56 -5.94
N MET A 40 18.97 4.68 -5.95
CA MET A 40 18.24 5.12 -7.14
C MET A 40 18.49 6.60 -7.44
N VAL A 41 18.45 7.46 -6.41
CA VAL A 41 18.67 8.91 -6.56
C VAL A 41 20.07 9.20 -7.10
N SER A 42 21.08 8.44 -6.68
CA SER A 42 22.46 8.65 -7.13
C SER A 42 22.68 8.40 -8.63
N VAL A 43 21.78 7.67 -9.29
CA VAL A 43 21.86 7.37 -10.73
C VAL A 43 20.75 8.01 -11.56
N ARG A 44 19.72 8.62 -10.93
CA ARG A 44 18.52 9.14 -11.58
C ARG A 44 18.80 10.27 -12.58
N ASP A 45 19.73 11.16 -12.24
CA ASP A 45 20.06 12.36 -13.02
C ASP A 45 21.48 12.32 -13.57
N MET A 46 22.11 11.13 -13.58
CA MET A 46 23.45 10.99 -14.13
C MET A 46 23.40 11.12 -15.66
N PRO A 47 24.24 11.99 -16.26
CA PRO A 47 24.36 12.05 -17.72
C PRO A 47 24.77 10.67 -18.26
N ALA A 48 24.39 10.38 -19.50
CA ALA A 48 24.81 9.15 -20.18
C ALA A 48 26.31 8.93 -19.98
N PRO A 49 26.77 7.69 -19.76
CA PRO A 49 28.18 7.41 -19.49
C PRO A 49 29.04 8.13 -20.53
N ILE A 50 29.74 9.17 -20.10
CA ILE A 50 30.77 9.77 -20.95
C ILE A 50 31.83 8.69 -21.02
N ASP A 51 32.21 8.29 -22.22
CA ASP A 51 33.29 7.34 -22.48
C ASP A 51 34.62 8.02 -22.10
N PHE A 52 34.77 8.29 -20.81
CA PHE A 52 35.88 8.99 -20.20
C PHE A 52 36.60 7.95 -19.36
N GLN A 53 37.89 7.75 -19.63
CA GLN A 53 38.72 6.85 -18.83
C GLN A 53 38.84 7.43 -17.42
N GLN A 54 37.93 7.03 -16.54
CA GLN A 54 37.83 7.48 -15.16
C GLN A 54 39.14 7.21 -14.40
N ASP A 55 39.89 6.17 -14.81
CA ASP A 55 41.23 5.87 -14.33
C ASP A 55 42.23 7.02 -14.56
N LEU A 56 42.15 7.73 -15.69
CA LEU A 56 43.04 8.88 -15.99
C LEU A 56 42.77 10.09 -15.10
N LEU A 57 41.51 10.34 -14.69
CA LEU A 57 41.19 11.44 -13.77
C LEU A 57 41.62 11.14 -12.36
N VAL A 58 41.44 9.90 -11.92
CA VAL A 58 41.94 9.43 -10.62
C VAL A 58 43.47 9.56 -10.62
N GLU A 59 44.15 9.06 -11.65
CA GLU A 59 45.61 9.15 -11.78
C GLU A 59 46.13 10.61 -11.84
N MET A 60 45.47 11.49 -12.60
CA MET A 60 45.80 12.93 -12.66
C MET A 60 45.56 13.67 -11.33
N ALA A 61 44.48 13.35 -10.60
CA ALA A 61 44.20 13.95 -9.30
C ALA A 61 45.26 13.55 -8.26
N TYR A 62 45.80 12.33 -8.35
CA TYR A 62 46.88 11.85 -7.50
C TYR A 62 48.28 12.30 -7.95
N SER A 63 48.48 12.65 -9.24
CA SER A 63 49.79 13.05 -9.76
C SER A 63 50.22 14.46 -9.34
N SER A 64 49.30 15.34 -8.93
CA SER A 64 49.58 16.78 -8.80
C SER A 64 49.81 17.35 -7.38
N PHE A 65 49.73 16.57 -6.29
CA PHE A 65 50.06 17.11 -4.96
C PHE A 65 50.42 16.05 -3.91
N ALA A 66 49.72 14.91 -3.90
CA ALA A 66 49.91 13.85 -2.91
C ALA A 66 51.21 13.04 -3.12
N SER A 67 51.67 12.93 -4.36
CA SER A 67 52.92 12.26 -4.76
C SER A 67 54.18 12.89 -4.13
N HIS A 68 54.15 14.18 -3.79
CA HIS A 68 55.26 14.86 -3.10
C HIS A 68 55.27 14.66 -1.58
N LEU A 69 54.14 14.30 -0.97
CA LEU A 69 54.03 14.06 0.48
C LEU A 69 54.28 12.58 0.87
N HIS A 70 54.23 11.67 -0.10
CA HIS A 70 54.37 10.22 0.11
C HIS A 70 55.74 9.62 -0.29
N GLN A 71 56.82 10.40 -0.27
CA GLN A 71 58.20 9.88 -0.36
C GLN A 71 58.68 9.15 0.92
N SER A 72 57.78 8.53 1.69
CA SER A 72 58.14 7.60 2.76
C SER A 72 57.95 6.16 2.27
N LYS A 73 59.07 5.47 2.03
CA LYS A 73 59.20 4.13 1.44
C LYS A 73 58.60 2.96 2.26
N SER A 74 57.59 3.15 3.10
CA SER A 74 57.08 2.05 3.95
C SER A 74 55.62 2.10 4.39
N ALA A 75 54.78 3.00 3.85
CA ALA A 75 53.35 2.93 4.14
C ALA A 75 52.67 1.93 3.18
N PRO A 76 51.90 0.94 3.65
CA PRO A 76 51.01 0.17 2.78
C PRO A 76 50.11 1.17 2.05
N ARG A 77 49.94 1.01 0.73
CA ARG A 77 48.95 1.76 -0.05
C ARG A 77 47.56 1.40 0.50
N GLN A 78 47.13 2.10 1.54
CA GLN A 78 45.76 2.03 2.00
C GLN A 78 44.95 2.81 0.99
N ASP A 79 44.26 2.10 0.11
CA ASP A 79 43.31 2.73 -0.81
C ASP A 79 42.36 3.58 0.04
N GLN A 80 42.37 4.89 -0.21
CA GLN A 80 41.47 5.80 0.51
C GLN A 80 40.03 5.42 0.15
N LEU A 81 39.10 5.57 1.09
CA LEU A 81 37.69 5.23 0.87
C LEU A 81 37.12 5.92 -0.37
N SER A 82 37.58 7.14 -0.66
CA SER A 82 37.25 7.89 -1.88
C SER A 82 37.73 7.20 -3.16
N THR A 83 38.95 6.64 -3.17
CA THR A 83 39.48 5.88 -4.31
C THR A 83 38.71 4.59 -4.54
N LEU A 84 38.36 3.89 -3.45
CA LEU A 84 37.56 2.66 -3.52
C LEU A 84 36.15 2.94 -4.02
N ALA A 85 35.53 4.04 -3.54
CA ALA A 85 34.21 4.47 -3.96
C ALA A 85 34.18 4.90 -5.43
N ALA A 86 35.20 5.62 -5.91
CA ALA A 86 35.29 6.06 -7.31
C ALA A 86 35.43 4.90 -8.30
N ARG A 87 35.92 3.74 -7.85
CA ARG A 87 36.06 2.51 -8.66
C ARG A 87 34.81 1.63 -8.64
N GLN A 88 33.80 1.94 -7.82
CA GLN A 88 32.59 1.13 -7.79
C GLN A 88 31.76 1.35 -9.05
N PRO A 89 31.27 0.28 -9.70
CA PRO A 89 30.36 0.42 -10.82
C PRO A 89 29.05 1.06 -10.36
N LEU A 90 28.43 1.84 -11.26
CA LEU A 90 27.12 2.41 -10.99
C LEU A 90 26.07 1.30 -10.88
N VAL A 91 25.13 1.48 -9.97
CA VAL A 91 24.01 0.56 -9.81
C VAL A 91 23.06 0.68 -11.01
N ASN A 92 22.44 -0.43 -11.37
CA ASN A 92 21.36 -0.46 -12.34
C ASN A 92 20.06 0.02 -11.69
N PHE A 93 19.56 1.18 -12.12
CA PHE A 93 18.34 1.79 -11.57
C PHE A 93 17.15 0.82 -11.55
N HIS A 94 16.90 0.10 -12.65
CA HIS A 94 15.76 -0.80 -12.76
C HIS A 94 15.86 -2.03 -11.85
N LEU A 95 17.07 -2.54 -11.63
CA LEU A 95 17.32 -3.62 -10.67
C LEU A 95 17.10 -3.12 -9.25
N VAL A 96 17.61 -1.94 -8.89
CA VAL A 96 17.38 -1.33 -7.56
C VAL A 96 15.88 -1.09 -7.33
N LEU A 97 15.16 -0.55 -8.32
CA LEU A 97 13.70 -0.37 -8.27
C LEU A 97 12.97 -1.71 -8.07
N HIS A 98 13.41 -2.76 -8.74
CA HIS A 98 12.87 -4.11 -8.56
C HIS A 98 13.09 -4.65 -7.14
N HIS A 99 14.27 -4.41 -6.55
CA HIS A 99 14.54 -4.70 -5.14
C HIS A 99 13.65 -3.87 -4.19
N GLN A 100 13.39 -2.60 -4.52
CA GLN A 100 12.51 -1.73 -3.74
C GLN A 100 11.07 -2.25 -3.74
N HIS A 101 10.56 -2.72 -4.89
CA HIS A 101 9.24 -3.36 -4.95
C HIS A 101 9.12 -4.58 -4.04
N LEU A 102 10.16 -5.43 -4.00
CA LEU A 102 10.18 -6.58 -3.10
C LEU A 102 10.23 -6.16 -1.63
N ALA A 103 11.10 -5.21 -1.29
CA ALA A 103 11.26 -4.71 0.08
C ALA A 103 9.92 -4.15 0.60
N LEU A 104 9.26 -3.31 -0.19
CA LEU A 104 7.96 -2.73 0.14
C LEU A 104 6.86 -3.80 0.26
N ALA A 105 6.79 -4.77 -0.66
CA ALA A 105 5.81 -5.85 -0.59
C ALA A 105 6.02 -6.74 0.65
N VAL A 106 7.28 -7.02 1.01
CA VAL A 106 7.63 -7.77 2.22
C VAL A 106 7.28 -6.97 3.47
N ARG A 107 7.58 -5.67 3.50
CA ARG A 107 7.20 -4.80 4.62
C ARG A 107 5.69 -4.78 4.80
N LEU A 108 4.94 -4.52 3.73
CA LEU A 108 3.47 -4.56 3.72
C LEU A 108 2.95 -5.89 4.27
N GLN A 109 3.54 -7.02 3.87
CA GLN A 109 3.16 -8.32 4.40
C GLN A 109 3.38 -8.45 5.91
N LEU A 110 4.51 -7.95 6.43
CA LEU A 110 4.84 -8.04 7.85
C LEU A 110 3.91 -7.19 8.70
N ILE A 111 3.65 -5.95 8.28
CA ILE A 111 2.84 -4.99 9.05
C ILE A 111 1.35 -5.36 9.03
N THR A 112 0.81 -5.70 7.86
CA THR A 112 -0.59 -6.15 7.72
C THR A 112 -0.84 -7.57 8.26
N GLY A 113 0.22 -8.37 8.41
CA GLY A 113 0.11 -9.77 8.81
C GLY A 113 -0.52 -10.70 7.76
N ILE A 114 -0.69 -10.25 6.51
CA ILE A 114 -1.35 -11.04 5.48
C ILE A 114 -0.56 -12.31 5.14
N ARG A 115 -1.30 -13.38 4.83
CA ARG A 115 -0.69 -14.62 4.34
C ARG A 115 -0.48 -14.56 2.83
N PHE A 116 0.77 -14.39 2.40
CA PHE A 116 1.16 -14.30 1.00
C PHE A 116 2.60 -14.79 0.74
N HIS A 117 2.91 -15.18 -0.50
CA HIS A 117 4.25 -15.62 -0.92
C HIS A 117 4.80 -14.64 -1.98
N PRO A 118 5.49 -13.55 -1.58
CA PRO A 118 5.87 -12.46 -2.49
C PRO A 118 6.70 -12.90 -3.69
N LEU A 119 7.73 -13.74 -3.48
CA LEU A 119 8.64 -14.12 -4.56
C LEU A 119 7.93 -15.00 -5.59
N ARG A 120 7.14 -15.98 -5.13
CA ARG A 120 6.40 -16.89 -6.02
C ARG A 120 5.26 -16.21 -6.79
N ASN A 121 4.67 -15.16 -6.23
CA ASN A 121 3.41 -14.62 -6.75
C ASN A 121 3.52 -13.24 -7.41
N LEU A 122 4.45 -12.37 -6.98
CA LEU A 122 4.51 -10.98 -7.47
C LEU A 122 5.50 -10.78 -8.61
N PHE A 123 6.39 -11.75 -8.84
CA PHE A 123 7.48 -11.64 -9.79
C PHE A 123 7.52 -12.86 -10.71
N CYS A 124 7.84 -12.62 -11.99
CA CYS A 124 8.05 -13.70 -12.95
C CYS A 124 9.36 -14.45 -12.66
N VAL A 125 9.63 -15.53 -13.39
CA VAL A 125 10.85 -16.35 -13.20
C VAL A 125 12.12 -15.51 -13.42
N THR A 126 12.13 -14.65 -14.44
CA THR A 126 13.29 -13.77 -14.73
C THR A 126 13.49 -12.74 -13.63
N GLY A 127 12.41 -12.10 -13.16
CA GLY A 127 12.46 -11.17 -12.03
C GLY A 127 12.94 -11.82 -10.74
N ASN A 128 12.56 -13.07 -10.49
CA ASN A 128 13.04 -13.81 -9.31
C ASN A 128 14.55 -14.08 -9.36
N ARG A 129 15.09 -14.38 -10.54
CA ARG A 129 16.54 -14.59 -10.71
C ARG A 129 17.32 -13.28 -10.54
N ALA A 130 16.73 -12.16 -10.96
CA ALA A 130 17.36 -10.84 -10.87
C ALA A 130 17.71 -10.42 -9.44
N PHE A 131 16.94 -10.84 -8.42
CA PHE A 131 17.24 -10.52 -7.01
C PHE A 131 18.58 -11.07 -6.49
N PHE A 132 19.18 -12.01 -7.21
CA PHE A 132 20.45 -12.62 -6.85
C PHE A 132 21.60 -12.16 -7.75
N ALA A 133 21.33 -11.21 -8.65
CA ALA A 133 22.35 -10.62 -9.51
C ALA A 133 23.02 -9.43 -8.80
N PRO A 134 24.29 -9.11 -9.11
CA PRO A 134 24.95 -7.90 -8.64
C PRO A 134 24.15 -6.63 -8.99
N LEU A 135 24.14 -5.62 -8.14
CA LEU A 135 23.29 -4.42 -8.32
C LEU A 135 23.69 -3.57 -9.55
N ASP A 136 24.91 -3.71 -10.06
CA ASP A 136 25.42 -3.11 -11.29
C ASP A 136 25.09 -3.92 -12.56
N SER A 137 24.52 -5.12 -12.40
CA SER A 137 24.14 -5.97 -13.53
C SER A 137 22.86 -5.49 -14.22
N HIS A 138 22.67 -5.92 -15.47
CA HIS A 138 21.57 -5.50 -16.34
C HIS A 138 20.67 -6.69 -16.73
N PRO A 139 20.00 -7.36 -15.77
CA PRO A 139 19.08 -8.44 -16.07
C PRO A 139 17.84 -7.91 -16.82
N LEU A 140 17.30 -8.72 -17.72
CA LEU A 140 16.07 -8.38 -18.47
C LEU A 140 14.83 -8.51 -17.57
N ILE A 141 14.59 -7.50 -16.73
CA ILE A 141 13.43 -7.46 -15.83
C ILE A 141 12.23 -6.88 -16.58
N PRO A 142 11.12 -7.62 -16.73
CA PRO A 142 9.89 -7.07 -17.26
C PRO A 142 9.20 -6.22 -16.19
N LEU A 143 9.52 -4.92 -16.13
CA LEU A 143 8.86 -3.97 -15.23
C LEU A 143 7.50 -3.52 -15.79
N ASP A 144 7.44 -3.20 -17.09
CA ASP A 144 6.25 -2.61 -17.73
C ASP A 144 5.23 -3.62 -18.25
N ARG A 145 5.68 -4.83 -18.62
CA ARG A 145 4.84 -5.87 -19.23
C ARG A 145 5.15 -7.22 -18.61
N VAL A 146 4.39 -7.55 -17.58
CA VAL A 146 4.38 -8.88 -16.97
C VAL A 146 3.19 -9.68 -17.47
N ASP A 147 3.27 -11.02 -17.40
CA ASP A 147 2.18 -11.90 -17.78
C ASP A 147 0.90 -11.61 -16.98
N ASP A 148 -0.28 -11.79 -17.60
CA ASP A 148 -1.59 -11.55 -16.96
C ASP A 148 -1.73 -12.28 -15.63
N SER A 149 -1.21 -13.52 -15.54
CA SER A 149 -1.24 -14.30 -14.30
C SER A 149 -0.44 -13.67 -13.14
N ILE A 150 0.59 -12.86 -13.42
CA ILE A 150 1.33 -12.11 -12.40
C ILE A 150 0.59 -10.82 -12.06
N LEU A 151 -0.01 -10.15 -13.05
CA LEU A 151 -0.87 -8.99 -12.81
C LEU A 151 -2.04 -9.34 -11.87
N GLU A 152 -2.74 -10.44 -12.13
CA GLU A 152 -3.83 -10.93 -11.27
C GLU A 152 -3.36 -11.18 -9.83
N LYS A 153 -2.16 -11.75 -9.65
CA LYS A 153 -1.60 -12.00 -8.31
C LYS A 153 -1.19 -10.72 -7.60
N ARG A 154 -0.65 -9.73 -8.32
CA ARG A 154 -0.34 -8.40 -7.79
C ARG A 154 -1.63 -7.67 -7.39
N HIS A 155 -2.67 -7.77 -8.20
CA HIS A 155 -4.02 -7.30 -7.86
C HIS A 155 -4.53 -7.94 -6.58
N ALA A 156 -4.54 -9.28 -6.51
CA ALA A 156 -5.02 -10.00 -5.34
C ALA A 156 -4.22 -9.67 -4.06
N PHE A 157 -2.93 -9.38 -4.19
CA PHE A 157 -2.10 -8.92 -3.07
C PHE A 157 -2.54 -7.53 -2.57
N LEU A 158 -2.65 -6.54 -3.47
CA LEU A 158 -3.03 -5.18 -3.07
C LEU A 158 -4.47 -5.08 -2.59
N VAL A 159 -5.39 -5.89 -3.13
CA VAL A 159 -6.77 -5.99 -2.61
C VAL A 159 -6.77 -6.48 -1.17
N LYS A 160 -5.96 -7.51 -0.82
CA LYS A 160 -5.85 -7.97 0.57
C LYS A 160 -5.28 -6.90 1.50
N VAL A 161 -4.29 -6.14 1.03
CA VAL A 161 -3.74 -5.00 1.79
C VAL A 161 -4.80 -3.91 1.95
N ALA A 162 -5.62 -3.63 0.93
CA ALA A 162 -6.71 -2.67 1.02
C ALA A 162 -7.77 -3.10 2.04
N GLU A 163 -8.08 -4.39 2.12
CA GLU A 163 -9.09 -4.92 3.05
C GLU A 163 -8.62 -5.01 4.50
N GLN A 164 -7.36 -5.38 4.73
CA GLN A 164 -6.83 -5.70 6.07
C GLN A 164 -5.91 -4.62 6.63
N GLY A 165 -5.46 -3.69 5.78
CA GLY A 165 -4.45 -2.72 6.12
C GLY A 165 -5.01 -1.42 6.71
N SER A 166 -4.24 -0.85 7.64
CA SER A 166 -4.45 0.50 8.16
C SER A 166 -4.27 1.57 7.06
N MET A 167 -4.57 2.83 7.39
CA MET A 167 -4.43 3.94 6.44
C MET A 167 -2.99 4.10 5.92
N GLU A 168 -2.00 4.01 6.80
CA GLU A 168 -0.58 4.12 6.42
C GLU A 168 -0.16 2.96 5.51
N GLU A 169 -0.64 1.76 5.78
CA GLU A 169 -0.36 0.57 4.97
C GLU A 169 -0.98 0.68 3.58
N ARG A 170 -2.20 1.22 3.48
CA ARG A 170 -2.85 1.49 2.20
C ARG A 170 -2.15 2.59 1.41
N LYS A 171 -1.66 3.63 2.07
CA LYS A 171 -0.84 4.67 1.43
C LYS A 171 0.45 4.09 0.86
N LEU A 172 1.11 3.18 1.58
CA LEU A 172 2.28 2.46 1.09
C LEU A 172 1.95 1.55 -0.10
N ALA A 173 0.79 0.88 -0.07
CA ALA A 173 0.33 0.01 -1.15
C ALA A 173 0.12 0.77 -2.48
N ARG A 174 -0.28 2.05 -2.41
CA ARG A 174 -0.44 2.90 -3.60
C ARG A 174 0.85 3.08 -4.40
N ASN A 175 2.01 3.11 -3.73
CA ASN A 175 3.29 3.19 -4.43
C ASN A 175 3.48 1.97 -5.35
N LEU A 176 3.11 0.77 -4.90
CA LEU A 176 3.17 -0.44 -5.74
C LEU A 176 2.09 -0.43 -6.82
N GLU A 177 0.89 0.06 -6.51
CA GLU A 177 -0.20 0.20 -7.46
C GLU A 177 0.19 1.07 -8.67
N THR A 178 0.81 2.22 -8.40
CA THR A 178 1.27 3.16 -9.44
C THR A 178 2.42 2.59 -10.24
N GLU A 179 3.43 2.03 -9.58
CA GLU A 179 4.62 1.48 -10.27
C GLU A 179 4.28 0.25 -11.12
N TRP A 180 3.34 -0.59 -10.67
CA TRP A 180 2.90 -1.77 -11.41
C TRP A 180 1.82 -1.49 -12.45
N LYS A 181 1.36 -0.23 -12.58
CA LYS A 181 0.34 0.20 -13.57
C LYS A 181 -0.91 -0.69 -13.54
N LEU A 182 -1.28 -1.14 -12.34
CA LEU A 182 -2.44 -2.01 -12.15
C LEU A 182 -3.73 -1.23 -12.41
N THR A 183 -4.87 -1.90 -12.59
CA THR A 183 -6.15 -1.20 -12.76
C THR A 183 -6.49 -0.45 -11.47
N VAL A 184 -6.02 0.80 -11.41
CA VAL A 184 -6.09 1.69 -10.26
C VAL A 184 -7.51 1.75 -9.72
N ASN A 185 -8.50 1.69 -10.60
CA ASN A 185 -9.89 1.80 -10.22
C ASN A 185 -10.39 0.72 -9.24
N GLU A 186 -10.08 -0.55 -9.49
CA GLU A 186 -10.59 -1.63 -8.63
C GLU A 186 -9.90 -1.61 -7.25
N ILE A 187 -8.59 -1.35 -7.22
CA ILE A 187 -7.82 -1.26 -5.98
C ILE A 187 -8.22 0.00 -5.21
N SER A 188 -8.30 1.15 -5.87
CA SER A 188 -8.75 2.42 -5.28
C SER A 188 -10.17 2.31 -4.74
N PHE A 189 -11.08 1.62 -5.45
CA PHE A 189 -12.43 1.38 -4.96
C PHE A 189 -12.44 0.48 -3.72
N MET A 190 -11.63 -0.58 -3.70
CA MET A 190 -11.50 -1.45 -2.52
C MET A 190 -10.89 -0.70 -1.32
N GLN A 191 -9.94 0.21 -1.55
CA GLN A 191 -9.41 1.10 -0.51
C GLN A 191 -10.52 2.03 0.01
N ALA A 192 -11.29 2.67 -0.87
CA ALA A 192 -12.42 3.53 -0.48
C ALA A 192 -13.44 2.76 0.37
N LEU A 193 -13.81 1.56 -0.08
CA LEU A 193 -14.75 0.70 0.62
C LEU A 193 -14.22 0.30 2.00
N ALA A 194 -12.93 -0.02 2.12
CA ALA A 194 -12.29 -0.31 3.40
C ALA A 194 -12.23 0.94 4.31
N SER A 195 -11.98 2.13 3.78
CA SER A 195 -12.07 3.39 4.53
C SER A 195 -13.46 3.56 5.13
N PHE A 196 -14.52 3.32 4.35
CA PHE A 196 -15.89 3.35 4.84
C PHE A 196 -16.24 2.18 5.78
N ARG A 197 -15.55 1.04 5.74
CA ARG A 197 -15.77 0.00 6.77
C ARG A 197 -15.25 0.48 8.13
N HIS A 198 -14.06 1.06 8.17
CA HIS A 198 -13.40 1.53 9.40
C HIS A 198 -13.80 2.95 9.84
N GLY A 199 -14.95 3.45 9.40
CA GLY A 199 -15.45 4.78 9.79
C GLY A 199 -14.67 5.99 9.25
N ASN A 200 -13.61 5.80 8.46
CA ASN A 200 -12.79 6.89 7.89
C ASN A 200 -13.42 7.45 6.60
N ASP A 201 -14.59 8.06 6.74
CA ASP A 201 -15.38 8.57 5.62
C ASP A 201 -14.71 9.70 4.88
N HIS A 202 -13.87 10.50 5.55
CA HIS A 202 -13.09 11.54 4.91
C HIS A 202 -12.18 10.95 3.85
N GLN A 203 -11.36 9.96 4.24
CA GLN A 203 -10.46 9.27 3.32
C GLN A 203 -11.23 8.47 2.26
N GLY A 204 -12.30 7.77 2.66
CA GLY A 204 -13.12 6.98 1.74
C GLY A 204 -13.76 7.85 0.65
N SER A 205 -14.15 9.07 0.97
CA SER A 205 -14.71 10.02 0.00
C SER A 205 -13.65 10.51 -0.98
N LEU A 206 -12.43 10.77 -0.52
CA LEU A 206 -11.31 11.17 -1.38
C LEU A 206 -10.93 10.04 -2.36
N GLU A 207 -10.81 8.81 -1.85
CA GLU A 207 -10.49 7.61 -2.64
C GLU A 207 -11.59 7.29 -3.65
N LEU A 208 -12.85 7.41 -3.25
CA LEU A 208 -13.99 7.17 -4.14
C LEU A 208 -14.07 8.21 -5.26
N ALA A 209 -13.63 9.45 -5.01
CA ALA A 209 -13.66 10.52 -6.02
C ALA A 209 -12.72 10.26 -7.21
N SER A 210 -11.64 9.51 -6.99
CA SER A 210 -10.70 9.11 -8.06
C SER A 210 -11.11 7.83 -8.81
N CYS A 211 -12.20 7.17 -8.40
CA CYS A 211 -12.64 5.92 -9.00
C CYS A 211 -13.61 6.15 -10.18
N VAL A 212 -13.46 5.37 -11.25
CA VAL A 212 -14.51 5.09 -12.23
C VAL A 212 -15.56 4.21 -11.56
N ARG A 213 -16.76 4.74 -11.44
CA ARG A 213 -17.83 4.18 -10.63
C ARG A 213 -18.82 3.42 -11.49
N ASP A 214 -19.13 2.19 -11.10
CA ASP A 214 -20.07 1.31 -11.80
C ASP A 214 -21.16 0.77 -10.84
N ASP A 215 -22.10 -0.01 -11.40
CA ASP A 215 -23.20 -0.60 -10.62
C ASP A 215 -22.69 -1.55 -9.52
N ARG A 216 -21.52 -2.19 -9.70
CA ARG A 216 -20.93 -3.07 -8.68
C ARG A 216 -20.44 -2.25 -7.49
N SER A 217 -19.80 -1.11 -7.76
CA SER A 217 -19.37 -0.17 -6.73
C SER A 217 -20.55 0.35 -5.91
N ALA A 218 -21.65 0.72 -6.57
CA ALA A 218 -22.88 1.17 -5.90
C ALA A 218 -23.45 0.08 -4.97
N VAL A 219 -23.53 -1.16 -5.46
CA VAL A 219 -23.98 -2.31 -4.63
C VAL A 219 -23.08 -2.48 -3.42
N ALA A 220 -21.75 -2.50 -3.58
CA ALA A 220 -20.82 -2.69 -2.47
C ALA A 220 -20.95 -1.59 -1.39
N LEU A 221 -21.07 -0.32 -1.79
CA LEU A 221 -21.31 0.79 -0.87
C LEU A 221 -22.67 0.66 -0.15
N ALA A 222 -23.70 0.19 -0.85
CA ALA A 222 -25.01 -0.05 -0.26
C ALA A 222 -24.98 -1.13 0.84
N ARG A 223 -24.13 -2.16 0.69
CA ARG A 223 -23.95 -3.20 1.71
C ARG A 223 -23.31 -2.65 2.99
N VAL A 224 -22.28 -1.81 2.84
CA VAL A 224 -21.64 -1.12 3.97
C VAL A 224 -22.64 -0.20 4.67
N LEU A 225 -23.42 0.59 3.90
CA LEU A 225 -24.45 1.47 4.43
C LEU A 225 -25.54 0.71 5.21
N ALA A 226 -25.97 -0.46 4.69
CA ALA A 226 -26.90 -1.33 5.40
C ALA A 226 -26.32 -1.85 6.71
N GLY A 227 -25.04 -2.22 6.73
CA GLY A 227 -24.31 -2.58 7.95
C GLY A 227 -24.31 -1.46 8.99
N ARG A 228 -24.00 -0.23 8.58
CA ARG A 228 -24.02 0.95 9.46
C ARG A 228 -25.41 1.24 10.03
N LEU A 229 -26.46 1.08 9.22
CA LEU A 229 -27.86 1.23 9.67
C LEU A 229 -28.26 0.19 10.72
N ILE A 230 -27.76 -1.04 10.61
CA ILE A 230 -27.96 -2.07 11.64
C ILE A 230 -27.28 -1.65 12.94
N GLN A 231 -26.05 -1.14 12.88
CA GLN A 231 -25.33 -0.68 14.07
C GLN A 231 -25.97 0.56 14.72
N LEU A 232 -26.48 1.50 13.91
CA LEU A 232 -27.26 2.63 14.41
C LEU A 232 -28.50 2.19 15.19
N ALA A 233 -29.20 1.16 14.71
CA ALA A 233 -30.36 0.61 15.41
C ALA A 233 -29.99 -0.01 16.76
N ASN A 234 -28.86 -0.73 16.80
CA ASN A 234 -28.32 -1.32 18.02
C ASN A 234 -27.94 -0.22 19.05
N GLU A 235 -27.19 0.81 18.63
CA GLU A 235 -26.80 1.94 19.48
C GLU A 235 -28.02 2.67 20.04
N ALA A 236 -29.02 2.95 19.20
CA ALA A 236 -30.23 3.65 19.59
C ALA A 236 -31.26 2.77 20.31
N ASN A 237 -30.98 1.47 20.52
CA ASN A 237 -31.91 0.46 21.03
C ASN A 237 -33.28 0.48 20.31
N LYS A 238 -33.26 0.64 18.98
CA LYS A 238 -34.46 0.69 18.13
C LYS A 238 -34.65 -0.63 17.38
N ARG A 239 -35.90 -1.08 17.29
CA ARG A 239 -36.27 -2.26 16.51
C ARG A 239 -36.92 -1.87 15.20
N TYR A 240 -36.38 -2.38 14.10
CA TYR A 240 -37.01 -2.29 12.80
C TYR A 240 -38.25 -3.19 12.70
N SER A 241 -39.17 -2.85 11.80
CA SER A 241 -40.19 -3.82 11.35
C SER A 241 -39.53 -5.05 10.75
N THR A 242 -40.23 -6.19 10.75
CA THR A 242 -39.72 -7.45 10.21
C THR A 242 -39.24 -7.31 8.76
N ALA A 243 -39.99 -6.59 7.92
CA ALA A 243 -39.64 -6.36 6.52
C ALA A 243 -38.37 -5.52 6.35
N HIS A 244 -38.19 -4.46 7.16
CA HIS A 244 -36.99 -3.63 7.10
C HIS A 244 -35.76 -4.36 7.65
N SER A 245 -35.93 -5.13 8.73
CA SER A 245 -34.86 -5.95 9.29
C SER A 245 -34.37 -7.00 8.28
N GLN A 246 -35.29 -7.76 7.65
CA GLN A 246 -34.94 -8.75 6.62
C GLN A 246 -34.23 -8.10 5.43
N TYR A 247 -34.71 -6.94 4.97
CA TYR A 247 -34.09 -6.21 3.88
C TYR A 247 -32.66 -5.76 4.20
N LEU A 248 -32.44 -5.11 5.36
CA LEU A 248 -31.12 -4.62 5.75
C LEU A 248 -30.14 -5.78 6.01
N CYS A 249 -30.56 -6.84 6.70
CA CYS A 249 -29.70 -8.00 6.94
C CYS A 249 -29.33 -8.72 5.63
N GLY A 250 -30.30 -8.87 4.71
CA GLY A 250 -30.05 -9.47 3.40
C GLY A 250 -29.09 -8.65 2.54
N LEU A 251 -29.21 -7.32 2.58
CA LEU A 251 -28.32 -6.42 1.83
C LEU A 251 -26.92 -6.37 2.46
N ALA A 252 -26.81 -6.19 3.77
CA ALA A 252 -25.51 -6.12 4.45
C ALA A 252 -24.72 -7.43 4.30
N GLY A 253 -25.38 -8.58 4.55
CA GLY A 253 -24.68 -9.85 4.70
C GLY A 253 -23.61 -9.76 5.79
N GLU A 254 -22.37 -10.14 5.46
CA GLU A 254 -21.24 -10.08 6.40
C GLU A 254 -20.78 -8.65 6.75
N GLU A 255 -21.16 -7.64 5.98
CA GLU A 255 -20.74 -6.25 6.23
C GLU A 255 -21.21 -5.72 7.59
N ALA A 256 -22.34 -6.22 8.10
CA ALA A 256 -22.85 -5.80 9.41
C ALA A 256 -21.87 -6.06 10.56
N ALA A 257 -20.99 -7.07 10.42
CA ALA A 257 -19.97 -7.41 11.41
C ALA A 257 -18.60 -6.77 11.15
N ARG A 258 -18.43 -6.07 10.01
CA ARG A 258 -17.15 -5.49 9.57
C ARG A 258 -17.10 -3.96 9.66
N VAL A 259 -18.24 -3.32 9.91
CA VAL A 259 -18.32 -1.86 10.02
C VAL A 259 -18.00 -1.42 11.44
N GLU A 260 -17.25 -0.33 11.53
CA GLU A 260 -16.78 0.28 12.77
C GLU A 260 -16.91 1.81 12.67
N LEU A 261 -16.92 2.48 13.82
CA LEU A 261 -16.71 3.94 13.87
C LEU A 261 -15.21 4.22 13.86
N TYR A 262 -14.84 5.43 13.44
CA TYR A 262 -13.43 5.79 13.38
C TYR A 262 -12.84 5.88 14.79
N GLU A 263 -11.89 5.01 15.09
CA GLU A 263 -11.04 5.08 16.27
C GLU A 263 -9.70 5.70 15.85
N GLY A 264 -9.44 6.94 16.29
CA GLY A 264 -8.17 7.61 15.97
C GLY A 264 -6.98 6.87 16.57
N CYS A 265 -5.82 6.98 15.93
CA CYS A 265 -4.59 6.33 16.40
C CYS A 265 -4.04 6.96 17.70
N SER A 266 -4.45 8.19 18.02
CA SER A 266 -4.09 8.93 19.24
C SER A 266 -5.14 10.01 19.56
N GLU A 267 -5.17 10.53 20.80
CA GLU A 267 -6.10 11.60 21.20
C GLU A 267 -5.95 12.89 20.37
N ASP A 268 -4.76 13.13 19.82
CA ASP A 268 -4.42 14.30 19.00
C ASP A 268 -4.57 14.05 17.48
N ASP A 269 -5.15 12.92 17.07
CA ASP A 269 -5.32 12.63 15.63
C ASP A 269 -6.27 13.66 14.98
N PRO A 270 -5.78 14.49 14.05
CA PRO A 270 -6.59 15.54 13.41
C PRO A 270 -7.76 14.97 12.59
N LEU A 271 -7.72 13.68 12.24
CA LEU A 271 -8.78 12.99 11.51
C LEU A 271 -9.99 12.65 12.38
N ILE A 272 -9.87 12.64 13.72
CA ILE A 272 -11.00 12.39 14.63
C ILE A 272 -12.11 13.41 14.43
N GLN A 273 -11.77 14.68 14.18
CA GLN A 273 -12.76 15.73 13.94
C GLN A 273 -13.36 15.66 12.53
N SER A 274 -12.62 15.08 11.59
CA SER A 274 -12.98 15.01 10.16
C SER A 274 -13.89 13.82 9.85
N ASN A 275 -13.99 12.85 10.76
CA ASN A 275 -14.75 11.61 10.58
C ASN A 275 -16.00 11.53 11.49
N PRO A 276 -17.02 10.73 11.11
CA PRO A 276 -18.21 10.52 11.91
C PRO A 276 -17.92 10.00 13.31
N LYS A 277 -18.52 10.63 14.32
CA LYS A 277 -18.40 10.25 15.74
C LYS A 277 -19.56 9.39 16.23
N THR A 278 -20.66 9.39 15.49
CA THR A 278 -21.86 8.61 15.79
C THR A 278 -22.29 7.79 14.58
N TRP A 279 -22.98 6.68 14.82
CA TRP A 279 -23.55 5.89 13.71
C TRP A 279 -24.52 6.70 12.86
N LYS A 280 -25.20 7.70 13.44
CA LYS A 280 -26.10 8.59 12.71
C LYS A 280 -25.34 9.44 11.70
N GLU A 281 -24.21 10.01 12.11
CA GLU A 281 -23.31 10.75 11.22
C GLU A 281 -22.70 9.81 10.17
N ALA A 282 -22.30 8.60 10.55
CA ALA A 282 -21.67 7.63 9.66
C ALA A 282 -22.62 7.17 8.54
N VAL A 283 -23.88 6.89 8.89
CA VAL A 283 -24.94 6.58 7.92
C VAL A 283 -25.17 7.76 6.96
N THR A 284 -25.24 8.98 7.50
CA THR A 284 -25.50 10.18 6.70
C THR A 284 -24.34 10.48 5.74
N SER A 285 -23.11 10.36 6.22
CA SER A 285 -21.89 10.64 5.47
C SER A 285 -21.69 9.65 4.31
N LEU A 286 -21.74 8.33 4.56
CA LEU A 286 -21.67 7.33 3.49
C LEU A 286 -22.87 7.42 2.53
N GLY A 287 -24.06 7.73 3.03
CA GLY A 287 -25.23 7.98 2.18
C GLY A 287 -25.00 9.11 1.17
N ARG A 288 -24.36 10.21 1.59
CA ARG A 288 -23.99 11.32 0.68
C ARG A 288 -22.91 10.90 -0.31
N ALA A 289 -21.90 10.16 0.14
CA ALA A 289 -20.86 9.64 -0.75
C ALA A 289 -21.46 8.73 -1.83
N GLY A 290 -22.41 7.86 -1.46
CA GLY A 290 -23.15 6.98 -2.37
C GLY A 290 -23.98 7.72 -3.42
N ASN A 291 -24.59 8.86 -3.07
CA ASN A 291 -25.34 9.68 -4.03
C ASN A 291 -24.47 10.25 -5.16
N SER A 292 -23.17 10.39 -4.93
CA SER A 292 -22.25 10.91 -5.94
C SER A 292 -21.90 9.88 -7.03
N VAL A 293 -22.20 8.60 -6.80
CA VAL A 293 -21.86 7.46 -7.67
C VAL A 293 -22.84 7.42 -8.86
N PRO A 294 -22.36 7.49 -10.12
CA PRO A 294 -23.14 7.15 -11.30
C PRO A 294 -23.65 5.72 -11.16
N GLN A 295 -24.97 5.59 -11.07
CA GLN A 295 -25.61 4.31 -10.81
C GLN A 295 -26.83 4.18 -11.72
N SER A 296 -27.05 2.99 -12.28
CA SER A 296 -28.30 2.70 -12.96
C SER A 296 -29.49 2.90 -12.01
N ALA A 297 -30.70 3.04 -12.56
CA ALA A 297 -31.91 3.13 -11.75
C ALA A 297 -32.04 1.95 -10.76
N GLN A 298 -31.57 0.76 -11.15
CA GLN A 298 -31.56 -0.43 -10.28
C GLN A 298 -30.55 -0.31 -9.13
N ALA A 299 -29.35 0.18 -9.41
CA ALA A 299 -28.31 0.40 -8.40
C ALA A 299 -28.65 1.54 -7.42
N ALA A 300 -29.53 2.48 -7.80
CA ALA A 300 -30.02 3.55 -6.92
C ALA A 300 -31.08 3.11 -5.89
N ILE A 301 -31.87 2.07 -6.20
CA ILE A 301 -33.00 1.62 -5.36
C ILE A 301 -32.56 1.37 -3.90
N PRO A 302 -31.44 0.69 -3.63
CA PRO A 302 -31.02 0.45 -2.26
C PRO A 302 -30.77 1.71 -1.45
N PHE A 303 -30.15 2.73 -2.05
CA PHE A 303 -29.85 3.99 -1.38
C PHE A 303 -31.10 4.78 -1.05
N VAL A 304 -32.07 4.84 -1.97
CA VAL A 304 -33.36 5.52 -1.74
C VAL A 304 -34.11 4.84 -0.60
N ARG A 305 -34.24 3.51 -0.66
CA ARG A 305 -34.97 2.75 0.37
C ARG A 305 -34.30 2.85 1.75
N MET A 306 -32.97 2.83 1.80
CA MET A 306 -32.25 3.04 3.05
C MET A 306 -32.38 4.47 3.58
N ASN A 307 -32.47 5.49 2.72
CA ASN A 307 -32.71 6.88 3.13
C ASN A 307 -34.08 7.01 3.80
N ASP A 308 -35.10 6.35 3.25
CA ASP A 308 -36.45 6.33 3.83
C ASP A 308 -36.47 5.63 5.19
N ILE A 309 -35.76 4.48 5.33
CA ILE A 309 -35.62 3.78 6.60
C ILE A 309 -34.87 4.66 7.63
N ALA A 310 -33.76 5.28 7.24
CA ALA A 310 -32.99 6.15 8.11
C ALA A 310 -33.81 7.34 8.63
N LYS A 311 -34.61 7.94 7.73
CA LYS A 311 -35.50 9.06 8.04
C LYS A 311 -36.62 8.65 8.98
N LEU A 312 -37.27 7.54 8.69
CA LEU A 312 -38.39 7.02 9.47
C LEU A 312 -37.99 6.66 10.91
N TYR A 313 -36.85 5.99 11.10
CA TYR A 313 -36.47 5.48 12.42
C TYR A 313 -35.58 6.43 13.22
N PHE A 314 -34.76 7.27 12.58
CA PHE A 314 -33.73 8.07 13.27
C PHE A 314 -33.74 9.56 12.92
N GLY A 315 -34.62 9.99 12.01
CA GLY A 315 -34.59 11.35 11.46
C GLY A 315 -33.25 11.67 10.79
N ALA A 316 -32.55 10.66 10.28
CA ALA A 316 -31.33 10.81 9.50
C ALA A 316 -31.68 10.80 8.01
N GLN A 317 -31.09 11.68 7.22
CA GLN A 317 -31.29 11.72 5.78
C GLN A 317 -30.05 12.28 5.09
N TRP A 318 -29.76 11.79 3.90
CA TRP A 318 -28.62 12.23 3.08
C TRP A 318 -29.02 12.76 1.71
N VAL A 319 -30.31 12.75 1.40
CA VAL A 319 -30.91 13.48 0.28
C VAL A 319 -31.67 14.66 0.87
N ASN A 320 -31.30 15.89 0.49
CA ASN A 320 -32.14 17.06 0.75
C ASN A 320 -33.27 17.03 -0.28
N ASN A 321 -34.52 16.96 0.18
CA ASN A 321 -35.67 17.30 -0.65
C ASN A 321 -35.65 18.80 -0.97
#